data_AF-A0A916SB61-F1
#
_entry.id   AF-A0A916SB61-F1
#
_cell.length_a   1.000
_cell.length_b   1.000
_cell.length_c   1.000
_cell.angle_alpha   90.00
_cell.angle_beta   90.00
_cell.angle_gamma   90.00
#
_symmetry.space_group_name_H-M   'P 1'
#
loop_
_entity.id
_entity.type
_entity.pdbx_description
1 polymer ?
#
loop_
_entity_poly.entity_id
_entity_poly.type
_entity_poly.pdbx_seq_one_letter_code
_entity_poly.pdbx_strand_id
1 'polypeptide(L)'
;MANIPVGRPDPATTPSAFYARERVVIREHAWDKSAAIGAVERGREMRSYGKTGKWHRVVVPSTSMIGWVHEDQLASSPPFFTGSIFKK
;
A
#
# COMPACT_ATOMS: atom_id res chain seq x y z
N MET A 1 -7.34 -24.14 -27.01
CA MET A 1 -6.52 -22.91 -27.05
C MET A 1 -7.23 -21.83 -26.24
N ALA A 2 -6.60 -21.43 -25.13
CA ALA A 2 -6.83 -20.28 -24.25
C ALA A 2 -8.26 -19.86 -23.85
N ASN A 3 -8.63 -20.06 -22.57
CA ASN A 3 -9.28 -19.00 -21.81
C ASN A 3 -8.66 -18.93 -20.41
N ILE A 4 -8.14 -17.76 -20.10
CA ILE A 4 -7.31 -17.45 -18.93
C ILE A 4 -8.25 -17.31 -17.73
N PRO A 5 -7.97 -17.90 -16.56
CA PRO A 5 -8.77 -17.64 -15.37
C PRO A 5 -8.50 -16.20 -14.90
N VAL A 6 -9.28 -15.24 -15.40
CA VAL A 6 -9.30 -13.89 -14.84
C VAL A 6 -9.96 -14.00 -13.47
N GLY A 7 -9.11 -14.16 -12.45
CA GLY A 7 -9.47 -14.10 -11.05
C GLY A 7 -10.23 -12.81 -10.78
N ARG A 8 -11.55 -12.93 -10.64
CA ARG A 8 -12.39 -11.87 -10.12
C ARG A 8 -11.84 -11.51 -8.73
N PRO A 9 -11.42 -10.27 -8.46
CA PRO A 9 -11.11 -9.87 -7.09
C PRO A 9 -12.36 -10.10 -6.26
N ASP A 10 -12.30 -11.00 -5.29
CA ASP A 10 -13.38 -11.23 -4.34
C ASP A 10 -13.57 -9.96 -3.50
N PRO A 11 -14.80 -9.41 -3.42
CA PRO A 11 -15.07 -8.23 -2.59
C PRO A 11 -14.99 -8.53 -1.08
N ALA A 12 -14.83 -9.80 -0.69
CA ALA A 12 -14.76 -10.22 0.71
C ALA A 12 -13.35 -10.05 1.32
N THR A 13 -12.31 -10.06 0.50
CA THR A 13 -10.92 -9.75 0.91
C THR A 13 -10.43 -8.58 0.07
N THR A 14 -11.07 -7.41 0.17
CA THR A 14 -10.50 -6.20 -0.46
C THR A 14 -9.50 -5.59 0.52
N PRO A 15 -8.19 -5.91 0.45
CA PRO A 15 -7.22 -5.08 1.15
C PRO A 15 -7.39 -3.67 0.59
N SER A 16 -7.48 -2.68 1.47
CA SER A 16 -7.62 -1.30 1.02
C SER A 16 -6.43 -0.97 0.13
N ALA A 17 -6.73 -0.59 -1.12
CA ALA A 17 -5.73 -0.12 -2.05
C ALA A 17 -5.28 1.27 -1.57
N PHE A 18 -4.03 1.35 -1.13
CA PHE A 18 -3.34 2.59 -0.86
C PHE A 18 -2.39 2.87 -2.01
N TYR A 19 -2.20 4.14 -2.33
CA TYR A 19 -1.26 4.58 -3.34
C TYR A 19 -0.03 5.17 -2.65
N ALA A 20 1.13 5.02 -3.26
CA ALA A 20 2.32 5.74 -2.86
C ALA A 20 2.08 7.25 -3.08
N ARG A 21 2.02 8.07 -2.02
CA ARG A 21 1.85 9.53 -2.20
C ARG A 21 3.07 10.17 -2.84
N GLU A 22 4.24 9.59 -2.58
CA GLU A 22 5.56 10.03 -3.02
C GLU A 22 6.49 8.81 -3.19
N ARG A 23 7.81 9.01 -3.22
CA ARG A 23 8.76 7.90 -3.13
C ARG A 23 8.67 7.28 -1.74
N VAL A 24 8.01 6.14 -1.66
CA VAL A 24 7.79 5.41 -0.42
C VAL A 24 8.90 4.43 -0.19
N VAL A 25 9.53 4.47 0.97
CA VAL A 25 10.54 3.47 1.35
C VAL A 25 9.86 2.37 2.16
N ILE A 26 9.86 1.15 1.63
CA ILE A 26 9.38 -0.03 2.36
C ILE A 26 10.48 -0.49 3.30
N ARG A 27 10.11 -0.61 4.56
CA ARG A 27 10.98 -1.00 5.66
C ARG A 27 10.62 -2.39 6.17
N GLU A 28 11.59 -3.10 6.70
CA GLU A 28 11.39 -4.45 7.26
C GLU A 28 10.48 -4.41 8.51
N HIS A 29 10.65 -3.36 9.31
CA HIS A 29 9.90 -3.11 10.54
C HIS A 29 9.28 -1.71 10.58
N ALA A 30 8.25 -1.56 11.41
CA ALA A 30 7.50 -0.33 11.69
C ALA A 30 8.28 0.67 12.59
N TRP A 31 9.45 1.13 12.17
CA TRP A 31 10.30 2.10 12.90
C TRP A 31 11.17 2.96 11.98
N ASP A 32 11.49 4.18 12.39
CA ASP A 32 12.26 5.17 11.61
C ASP A 32 13.75 4.83 11.44
N LYS A 33 14.29 3.92 12.26
CA LYS A 33 15.68 3.44 12.15
C LYS A 33 15.82 2.10 11.41
N SER A 34 14.74 1.58 10.84
CA SER A 34 14.74 0.35 10.03
C SER A 34 15.63 0.42 8.81
N ALA A 35 16.16 -0.74 8.42
CA ALA A 35 16.65 -0.95 7.07
C ALA A 35 15.50 -0.86 6.06
N ALA A 36 15.77 -0.16 4.96
CA ALA A 36 14.91 -0.15 3.79
C ALA A 36 15.11 -1.45 3.02
N ILE A 37 14.07 -2.27 2.90
CA ILE A 37 14.09 -3.49 2.09
C ILE A 37 13.79 -3.18 0.62
N GLY A 38 13.16 -2.03 0.35
CA GLY A 38 12.90 -1.55 -1.00
C GLY A 38 12.30 -0.16 -1.02
N ALA A 39 12.10 0.37 -2.21
CA ALA A 39 11.39 1.62 -2.43
C ALA A 39 10.37 1.48 -3.54
N VAL A 40 9.27 2.18 -3.39
CA VAL A 40 8.12 2.21 -4.29
C VAL A 40 7.96 3.64 -4.78
N GLU A 41 7.80 3.78 -6.08
CA GLU A 41 7.60 5.10 -6.69
C GLU A 41 6.18 5.61 -6.48
N ARG A 42 6.02 6.94 -6.54
CA ARG A 42 4.73 7.61 -6.39
C ARG A 42 3.69 7.04 -7.36
N GLY A 43 2.46 6.88 -6.88
CA GLY A 43 1.32 6.43 -7.69
C GLY A 43 1.27 4.92 -7.91
N ARG A 44 2.25 4.16 -7.39
CA ARG A 44 2.15 2.71 -7.33
C ARG A 44 1.03 2.30 -6.38
N GLU A 45 0.23 1.35 -6.85
CA GLU A 45 -0.77 0.68 -6.03
C GLU A 45 -0.07 -0.25 -5.02
N MET A 46 -0.51 -0.15 -3.78
CA MET A 46 -0.10 -0.99 -2.68
C MET A 46 -1.35 -1.45 -1.94
N ARG A 47 -1.34 -2.69 -1.46
CA ARG A 47 -2.47 -3.24 -0.72
C ARG A 47 -2.14 -3.23 0.76
N SER A 48 -2.84 -2.42 1.53
CA SER A 48 -2.68 -2.39 2.99
C SER A 48 -3.47 -3.54 3.60
N TYR A 49 -2.77 -4.38 4.37
CA TYR A 49 -3.39 -5.47 5.13
C TYR A 49 -3.70 -5.10 6.57
N GLY A 50 -3.06 -4.07 7.10
CA GLY A 50 -3.29 -3.63 8.47
C GLY A 50 -2.43 -2.44 8.84
N LYS A 51 -2.77 -1.80 9.96
CA LYS A 51 -2.00 -0.70 10.54
C LYS A 51 -1.54 -1.04 11.95
N THR A 52 -0.34 -0.61 12.29
CA THR A 52 0.28 -0.66 13.61
C THR A 52 0.76 0.73 13.96
N GLY A 53 0.06 1.40 14.88
CA GLY A 53 0.36 2.80 15.22
C GLY A 53 0.27 3.71 14.00
N LYS A 54 1.41 4.32 13.63
CA LYS A 54 1.57 5.18 12.44
C LYS A 54 2.10 4.46 11.19
N TRP A 55 2.21 3.14 11.26
CA TRP A 55 2.77 2.31 10.21
C TRP A 55 1.70 1.43 9.59
N HIS A 56 1.70 1.33 8.28
CA HIS A 56 0.83 0.46 7.52
C HIS A 56 1.63 -0.68 6.93
N ARG A 57 1.14 -1.89 7.13
CA ARG A 57 1.67 -3.09 6.50
C ARG A 57 1.08 -3.17 5.10
N VAL A 58 1.91 -2.84 4.11
CA VAL A 58 1.52 -2.83 2.71
C VAL A 58 2.22 -3.93 1.94
N VAL A 59 1.53 -4.50 0.96
CA VAL A 59 2.14 -5.34 -0.08
C VAL A 59 2.16 -4.60 -1.40
N VAL A 60 3.25 -4.73 -2.12
CA VAL A 60 3.40 -4.23 -3.48
C VAL A 60 3.15 -5.40 -4.42
N PRO A 61 1.99 -5.50 -5.07
CA PRO A 61 1.71 -6.62 -5.98
C PRO A 61 2.70 -6.66 -7.15
N SER A 62 3.25 -5.51 -7.57
CA SER A 62 4.25 -5.44 -8.66
C SER A 62 5.57 -6.14 -8.36
N THR A 63 5.96 -6.26 -7.08
CA THR A 63 7.22 -6.88 -6.68
C THR A 63 7.00 -8.02 -5.67
N SER A 64 5.73 -8.33 -5.34
CA SER A 64 5.35 -9.23 -4.24
C SER A 64 6.06 -8.92 -2.92
N MET A 65 6.45 -7.66 -2.70
CA MET A 65 7.17 -7.23 -1.51
C MET A 65 6.20 -6.83 -0.42
N ILE A 66 6.41 -7.34 0.78
CA ILE A 66 5.64 -6.99 1.97
C ILE A 66 6.54 -6.20 2.90
N GLY A 67 6.06 -5.08 3.40
CA GLY A 67 6.76 -4.39 4.47
C GLY A 67 5.93 -3.27 5.08
N TRP A 68 6.62 -2.42 5.83
CA TRP A 68 6.02 -1.35 6.61
C TRP A 68 6.32 -0.01 5.95
N VAL A 69 5.26 0.79 5.84
CA VAL A 69 5.33 2.15 5.32
C VAL A 69 4.68 3.08 6.33
N HIS A 70 5.29 4.25 6.54
CA HIS A 70 4.72 5.27 7.40
C HIS A 70 3.46 5.85 6.76
N GLU A 71 2.39 6.07 7.53
CA GLU A 71 1.10 6.57 7.03
C GLU A 71 1.25 7.86 6.21
N ASP A 72 2.21 8.70 6.60
CA ASP A 72 2.53 9.94 5.91
C ASP A 72 2.88 9.66 4.44
N GLN A 73 3.66 8.63 4.15
CA GLN A 73 4.06 8.27 2.79
C GLN A 73 2.93 7.58 1.97
N LEU A 74 1.81 7.24 2.59
CA LEU A 74 0.67 6.60 1.94
C LEU A 74 -0.44 7.58 1.62
N ALA A 75 -1.01 7.41 0.44
CA ALA A 75 -2.24 8.07 0.03
C ALA A 75 -3.37 7.05 0.04
N SER A 76 -4.43 7.32 0.80
CA SER A 76 -5.65 6.49 0.75
C SER A 76 -6.47 6.69 -0.53
N SER A 77 -6.04 7.60 -1.41
CA SER A 77 -6.72 7.98 -2.65
C SER A 77 -5.67 8.34 -3.71
N PRO A 78 -5.90 8.03 -5.00
CA PRO A 78 -5.06 8.56 -6.07
C PRO A 78 -5.13 10.10 -6.08
N PRO A 79 -4.14 10.80 -6.65
CA PRO A 79 -4.03 12.27 -6.62
C PRO A 79 -5.19 13.03 -7.29
N PHE A 80 -6.22 12.34 -7.78
CA PHE A 80 -7.38 12.92 -8.48
C PHE A 80 -8.65 13.06 -7.64
N PHE A 81 -8.70 12.53 -6.41
CA PHE A 81 -9.86 12.78 -5.52
C PHE A 81 -9.37 13.18 -4.14
N THR A 82 -9.22 14.49 -3.96
CA THR A 82 -9.21 15.12 -2.64
C THR A 82 -10.58 14.89 -2.00
N GLY A 83 -10.63 13.93 -1.08
CA GLY A 83 -11.76 13.67 -0.21
C GLY A 83 -11.23 13.32 1.16
N SER A 84 -10.79 14.34 1.89
CA SER A 84 -10.47 14.25 3.32
C SER A 84 -11.71 13.77 4.07
N ILE A 85 -11.91 12.45 4.17
CA ILE A 85 -12.86 11.90 5.14
C ILE A 85 -12.15 11.81 6.48
N PHE A 86 -12.16 12.96 7.18
CA PHE A 86 -11.94 13.06 8.61
C PHE A 86 -12.66 11.93 9.33
N LYS A 87 -11.91 11.08 10.06
CA LYS A 87 -12.48 10.17 11.06
C LYS A 87 -12.86 11.00 12.29
N LYS A 88 -14.14 10.92 12.65
CA LYS A 88 -14.74 11.42 13.90
C LYS A 88 -14.45 10.45 15.05
#